data_AF-A0A255E7J1-F1
#
_entry.id   AF-A0A255E7J1-F1
#
_cell.length_a   1.000
_cell.length_b   1.000
_cell.length_c   1.000
_cell.angle_alpha   90.00
_cell.angle_beta   90.00
_cell.angle_gamma   90.00
#
_symmetry.space_group_name_H-M   'P 1'
#
loop_
_entity.id
_entity.type
_entity.pdbx_description
1 polymer ?
#
loop_
_entity_poly.entity_id
_entity_poly.type
_entity_poly.pdbx_seq_one_letter_code
_entity_poly.pdbx_strand_id
1 'polypeptide(L)'
;MRCCCHEVLARRVRQAGQAGVRSERAETTAIRPDLHPECANLDLHVDSARVRRPNRRARLASMSADPFDPRSVDPNSVDPSNVDPNSGEERRQPPKPLVVLIHGEGQMPTSWQSQVEALADDFQLAAPWIRGLRPGAKDDFDMARAASDLMMLPISHGVGSMHVVGLSLGGTIALRIALEQPDLVDRLVLVNTHPEPSSMQLKVQAAALKMMSRRRLAAQGINKDAAQAVLKSMAADRVGDRLGEIQADTLVIASAGDRNRSDAATRLATTIPGATMELLAGGQLLNSDNPDGLNDLLVRFLKP
;
A
#
# COMPACT_ATOMS: atom_id res chain seq x y z
N MET A 1 -32.81 -49.56 -8.54
CA MET A 1 -33.23 -48.14 -8.46
C MET A 1 -32.08 -47.31 -9.07
N ARG A 2 -31.99 -47.01 -10.38
CA ARG A 2 -32.55 -45.85 -11.16
C ARG A 2 -32.56 -44.55 -10.34
N CYS A 3 -31.94 -43.40 -10.69
CA CYS A 3 -31.48 -42.73 -11.95
C CYS A 3 -30.18 -41.89 -11.68
N CYS A 4 -29.17 -41.75 -12.58
CA CYS A 4 -29.00 -40.87 -13.79
C CYS A 4 -29.08 -39.35 -13.50
N CYS A 5 -28.18 -38.41 -13.89
CA CYS A 5 -27.17 -38.27 -14.98
C CYS A 5 -25.99 -37.37 -14.50
N HIS A 6 -24.68 -37.66 -14.68
CA HIS A 6 -23.81 -37.63 -15.90
C HIS A 6 -23.61 -36.25 -16.53
N GLU A 7 -22.42 -35.65 -16.39
CA GLU A 7 -21.34 -35.68 -17.40
C GLU A 7 -21.76 -35.15 -18.79
N VAL A 8 -21.57 -33.85 -19.04
CA VAL A 8 -21.22 -33.30 -20.37
C VAL A 8 -20.54 -31.95 -20.15
N LEU A 9 -19.19 -31.87 -20.09
CA LEU A 9 -18.43 -30.75 -20.69
C LEU A 9 -16.89 -30.96 -20.71
N ALA A 10 -16.44 -32.21 -20.90
CA ALA A 10 -15.04 -32.48 -21.22
C ALA A 10 -14.97 -33.31 -22.51
N ARG A 11 -15.10 -32.63 -23.66
CA ARG A 11 -14.71 -33.09 -25.02
C ARG A 11 -15.21 -32.09 -26.06
N ARG A 12 -14.34 -31.19 -26.54
CA ARG A 12 -14.34 -30.63 -27.91
C ARG A 12 -13.18 -29.64 -28.12
N VAL A 13 -11.96 -30.15 -27.94
CA VAL A 13 -10.79 -29.64 -28.69
C VAL A 13 -10.42 -30.73 -29.69
N ARG A 14 -10.27 -30.34 -30.96
CA ARG A 14 -10.04 -31.15 -32.18
C ARG A 14 -11.28 -31.54 -32.99
N GLN A 15 -11.79 -30.57 -33.76
CA GLN A 15 -12.12 -30.71 -35.19
C GLN A 15 -12.79 -29.41 -35.67
N ALA A 16 -12.03 -28.54 -36.34
CA ALA A 16 -12.52 -27.56 -37.32
C ALA A 16 -11.32 -26.82 -37.93
N GLY A 17 -10.60 -27.50 -38.82
CA GLY A 17 -9.78 -26.85 -39.84
C GLY A 17 -10.50 -26.98 -41.19
N GLN A 18 -10.55 -25.88 -41.94
CA GLN A 18 -10.96 -25.72 -43.34
C GLN A 18 -12.48 -25.56 -43.64
N ALA A 19 -12.90 -24.30 -43.86
CA ALA A 19 -13.61 -23.86 -45.07
C ALA A 19 -13.87 -22.33 -45.09
N GLY A 20 -13.26 -21.66 -46.08
CA GLY A 20 -13.76 -20.55 -46.90
C GLY A 20 -14.64 -19.41 -46.35
N VAL A 21 -14.04 -18.22 -46.29
CA VAL A 21 -14.50 -16.88 -46.74
C VAL A 21 -16.01 -16.66 -46.97
N ARG A 22 -16.59 -15.74 -46.18
CA ARG A 22 -17.39 -14.58 -46.68
C ARG A 22 -17.55 -13.51 -45.60
N SER A 23 -17.40 -12.26 -46.02
CA SER A 23 -17.51 -11.05 -45.22
C SER A 23 -18.97 -10.70 -44.93
N GLU A 24 -19.28 -10.37 -43.68
CA GLU A 24 -20.45 -9.57 -43.34
C GLU A 24 -20.13 -8.69 -42.13
N ARG A 25 -20.41 -7.39 -42.30
CA ARG A 25 -20.34 -6.36 -41.27
C ARG A 25 -21.41 -6.65 -40.22
N ALA A 26 -21.03 -6.68 -38.95
CA ALA A 26 -21.98 -6.64 -37.85
C ALA A 26 -21.78 -5.34 -37.07
N GLU A 27 -22.86 -4.58 -37.01
CA GLU A 27 -23.00 -3.27 -36.40
C GLU A 27 -22.77 -3.31 -34.89
N THR A 28 -22.12 -2.24 -34.41
CA THR A 28 -21.89 -1.97 -33.00
C THR A 28 -23.19 -1.46 -32.37
N THR A 29 -23.93 -2.32 -31.68
CA THR A 29 -25.05 -1.89 -30.83
C THR A 29 -24.56 -1.79 -29.39
N ALA A 30 -24.48 -0.54 -28.92
CA ALA A 30 -24.10 -0.20 -27.55
C ALA A 30 -25.18 -0.66 -26.56
N ILE A 31 -24.78 -1.49 -25.60
CA ILE A 31 -25.61 -1.84 -24.44
C ILE A 31 -25.49 -0.68 -23.44
N ARG A 32 -26.58 0.07 -23.27
CA ARG A 32 -26.75 1.03 -22.16
C ARG A 32 -27.07 0.24 -20.88
N PRO A 33 -26.49 0.58 -19.72
CA PRO A 33 -26.97 0.06 -18.45
C PRO A 33 -28.22 0.83 -18.01
N ASP A 34 -29.29 0.09 -17.74
CA ASP A 34 -30.51 0.58 -17.11
C ASP A 34 -30.23 1.05 -15.68
N LEU A 35 -30.38 2.36 -15.45
CA LEU A 35 -30.38 2.96 -14.12
C LEU A 35 -31.82 3.01 -13.60
N HIS A 36 -32.05 2.41 -12.44
CA HIS A 36 -33.31 2.42 -11.70
C HIS A 36 -33.65 3.87 -11.23
N PRO A 37 -34.89 4.35 -11.40
CA PRO A 37 -35.24 5.73 -11.08
C PRO A 37 -35.66 5.85 -9.61
N GLU A 38 -34.68 5.95 -8.69
CA GLU A 38 -34.98 6.38 -7.30
C GLU A 38 -33.82 7.10 -6.59
N CYS A 39 -32.73 7.45 -7.28
CA CYS A 39 -31.60 8.19 -6.68
C CYS A 39 -31.45 9.64 -7.18
N ALA A 40 -32.50 10.22 -7.74
CA ALA A 40 -32.54 11.63 -8.14
C ALA A 40 -33.51 12.37 -7.22
N ASN A 41 -33.07 12.71 -6.00
CA ASN A 41 -33.54 13.84 -5.18
C ASN A 41 -32.83 13.81 -3.82
N LEU A 42 -31.67 14.45 -3.73
CA LEU A 42 -31.19 15.03 -2.47
C LEU A 42 -30.60 16.40 -2.79
N ASP A 43 -31.48 17.40 -2.85
CA ASP A 43 -31.12 18.81 -2.94
C ASP A 43 -30.43 19.24 -1.65
N LEU A 44 -29.11 19.42 -1.71
CA LEU A 44 -28.36 20.18 -0.72
C LEU A 44 -28.65 21.67 -0.92
N HIS A 45 -29.52 22.20 -0.06
CA HIS A 45 -29.70 23.65 0.12
C HIS A 45 -28.37 24.30 0.53
N VAL A 46 -27.77 25.06 -0.39
CA VAL A 46 -26.69 26.00 -0.09
C VAL A 46 -27.31 27.39 0.01
N ASP A 47 -27.48 27.86 1.24
CA ASP A 47 -27.96 29.21 1.52
C ASP A 47 -26.88 30.23 1.15
N SER A 48 -27.19 31.11 0.21
CA SER A 48 -26.26 32.09 -0.37
C SER A 48 -26.50 33.48 0.23
N ALA A 49 -26.01 33.68 1.45
CA ALA A 49 -25.98 34.99 2.08
C ALA A 49 -24.79 35.83 1.57
N ARG A 50 -25.13 36.96 0.92
CA ARG A 50 -24.23 38.00 0.39
C ARG A 50 -23.26 38.54 1.45
N VAL A 51 -21.96 38.32 1.26
CA VAL A 51 -20.92 39.05 2.00
C VAL A 51 -20.72 40.44 1.38
N ARG A 52 -21.28 41.47 2.00
CA ARG A 52 -20.96 42.88 1.72
C ARG A 52 -19.57 43.21 2.24
N ARG A 53 -18.67 43.69 1.37
CA ARG A 53 -17.37 44.27 1.76
C ARG A 53 -17.58 45.66 2.40
N PRO A 54 -17.07 45.95 3.61
CA PRO A 54 -17.12 47.30 4.15
C PRO A 54 -15.97 48.15 3.61
N ASN A 55 -16.30 49.42 3.38
CA ASN A 55 -15.45 50.45 2.79
C ASN A 55 -14.47 51.04 3.81
N ARG A 56 -13.25 51.36 3.35
CA ARG A 56 -12.18 52.01 4.12
C ARG A 56 -12.52 53.49 4.38
N ARG A 57 -13.23 53.80 5.47
CA ARG A 57 -13.28 55.13 6.14
C ARG A 57 -14.47 55.14 7.12
N ALA A 58 -14.30 54.54 8.29
CA ALA A 58 -15.06 54.84 9.51
C ALA A 58 -14.58 53.92 10.64
N ARG A 59 -13.55 54.35 11.35
CA ARG A 59 -13.24 54.07 12.78
C ARG A 59 -11.80 54.54 13.06
N LEU A 60 -11.63 55.85 13.02
CA LEU A 60 -10.57 56.55 13.72
C LEU A 60 -11.27 57.24 14.88
N ALA A 61 -11.27 56.59 16.05
CA ALA A 61 -11.44 57.16 17.40
C ALA A 61 -11.83 56.04 18.39
N SER A 62 -10.84 55.23 18.80
CA SER A 62 -10.73 54.60 20.12
C SER A 62 -9.55 53.62 20.07
N MET A 63 -8.34 54.14 20.24
CA MET A 63 -7.16 53.31 20.51
C MET A 63 -7.10 53.05 22.00
N SER A 64 -6.96 51.78 22.42
CA SER A 64 -6.04 51.42 23.51
C SER A 64 -5.82 49.90 23.57
N ALA A 65 -4.54 49.54 23.58
CA ALA A 65 -3.90 48.23 23.82
C ALA A 65 -3.82 47.24 22.64
N ASP A 66 -2.58 47.04 22.19
CA ASP A 66 -2.12 46.07 21.20
C ASP A 66 -1.88 44.71 21.90
N PRO A 67 -2.39 43.55 21.43
CA PRO A 67 -2.29 42.28 22.15
C PRO A 67 -0.88 41.65 22.15
N PHE A 68 0.11 42.31 21.55
CA PHE A 68 1.47 41.82 21.37
C PHE A 68 2.55 42.81 21.86
N ASP A 69 2.28 43.60 22.91
CA ASP A 69 3.34 44.34 23.60
C ASP A 69 4.06 43.43 24.62
N PRO A 70 5.33 43.05 24.40
CA PRO A 70 6.08 42.20 25.32
C PRO A 70 6.41 42.88 26.67
N ARG A 71 5.96 44.12 26.90
CA ARG A 71 6.14 44.84 28.18
C ARG A 71 4.87 44.88 29.05
N SER A 72 3.76 44.27 28.64
CA SER A 72 2.50 44.27 29.41
C SER A 72 2.24 43.01 30.24
N VAL A 73 3.19 42.08 30.30
CA VAL A 73 3.11 40.92 31.20
C VAL A 73 3.81 41.29 32.50
N ASP A 74 3.04 41.43 33.57
CA ASP A 74 3.59 41.59 34.92
C ASP A 74 4.28 40.27 35.32
N PRO A 75 5.60 40.25 35.55
CA PRO A 75 6.33 39.03 35.90
C PRO A 75 5.92 38.45 37.27
N ASN A 76 5.10 39.15 38.05
CA ASN A 76 4.61 38.70 39.36
C ASN A 76 3.10 38.37 39.39
N SER A 77 2.39 38.33 38.25
CA SER A 77 0.95 38.00 38.25
C SER A 77 0.62 36.50 38.27
N VAL A 78 1.63 35.62 38.40
CA VAL A 78 1.39 34.20 38.64
C VAL A 78 1.24 34.00 40.15
N ASP A 79 0.00 33.91 40.61
CA ASP A 79 -0.31 33.51 41.98
C ASP A 79 0.21 32.08 42.21
N PRO A 80 1.22 31.88 43.08
CA PRO A 80 1.80 30.56 43.34
C PRO A 80 0.81 29.60 44.01
N SER A 81 -0.31 30.11 44.52
CA SER A 81 -1.33 29.32 45.21
C SER A 81 -2.39 28.70 44.29
N ASN A 82 -2.34 28.99 42.98
CA ASN A 82 -3.29 28.49 41.99
C ASN A 82 -2.68 27.50 40.98
N VAL A 83 -1.49 26.97 41.28
CA VAL A 83 -0.95 25.79 40.58
C VAL A 83 -1.57 24.59 41.27
N ASP A 84 -2.55 23.95 40.61
CA ASP A 84 -3.07 22.66 41.06
C ASP A 84 -1.88 21.68 41.13
N PRO A 85 -1.47 21.20 42.33
CA PRO A 85 -0.38 20.24 42.45
C PRO A 85 -0.74 18.88 41.83
N ASN A 86 -1.98 18.74 41.37
CA ASN A 86 -2.54 17.60 40.68
C ASN A 86 -2.84 17.88 39.20
N SER A 87 -2.27 18.93 38.59
CA SER A 87 -2.09 18.98 37.12
C SER A 87 -1.05 17.92 36.74
N GLY A 88 -1.43 16.65 36.97
CA GLY A 88 -0.62 15.50 36.64
C GLY A 88 -0.23 15.63 35.19
N GLU A 89 1.03 15.30 34.91
CA GLU A 89 1.38 14.78 33.60
C GLU A 89 0.32 13.74 33.25
N GLU A 90 -0.64 14.15 32.42
CA GLU A 90 -1.61 13.26 31.83
C GLU A 90 -0.72 12.22 31.16
N ARG A 91 -0.62 11.01 31.78
CA ARG A 91 0.29 9.97 31.34
C ARG A 91 -0.10 9.66 29.91
N ARG A 92 0.55 10.32 28.96
CA ARG A 92 0.33 10.10 27.55
C ARG A 92 0.66 8.64 27.36
N GLN A 93 -0.37 7.85 27.07
CA GLN A 93 -0.15 6.46 26.71
C GLN A 93 0.90 6.46 25.59
N PRO A 94 1.90 5.57 25.67
CA PRO A 94 2.88 5.47 24.61
C PRO A 94 2.14 5.29 23.27
N PRO A 95 2.62 5.92 22.19
CA PRO A 95 1.97 5.80 20.89
C PRO A 95 1.85 4.32 20.50
N LYS A 96 0.73 3.94 19.88
CA LYS A 96 0.58 2.59 19.31
C LYS A 96 1.72 2.33 18.31
N PRO A 97 2.24 1.09 18.20
CA PRO A 97 3.28 0.76 17.23
C PRO A 97 2.82 1.06 15.79
N LEU A 98 3.75 1.46 14.93
CA LEU A 98 3.46 1.76 13.52
C LEU A 98 3.60 0.49 12.68
N VAL A 99 2.61 0.20 11.84
CA VAL A 99 2.69 -0.80 10.76
C VAL A 99 2.65 -0.08 9.41
N VAL A 100 3.69 -0.28 8.61
CA VAL A 100 3.78 0.23 7.24
C VAL A 100 3.45 -0.89 6.26
N LEU A 101 2.40 -0.69 5.47
CA LEU A 101 1.87 -1.62 4.47
C LEU A 101 2.34 -1.19 3.07
N ILE A 102 3.29 -1.94 2.50
CA ILE A 102 3.94 -1.61 1.22
C ILE A 102 3.34 -2.47 0.10
N HIS A 103 2.65 -1.81 -0.84
CA HIS A 103 1.92 -2.47 -1.92
C HIS A 103 2.84 -3.09 -2.99
N GLY A 104 2.31 -4.07 -3.74
CA GLY A 104 3.00 -4.65 -4.90
C GLY A 104 2.96 -3.77 -6.15
N GLU A 105 3.67 -4.19 -7.20
CA GLU A 105 3.55 -3.58 -8.53
C GLU A 105 2.11 -3.73 -9.06
N GLY A 106 1.53 -2.63 -9.55
CA GLY A 106 0.15 -2.62 -10.06
C GLY A 106 -0.93 -2.50 -8.98
N GLN A 107 -0.56 -2.48 -7.70
CA GLN A 107 -1.46 -2.17 -6.59
C GLN A 107 -1.39 -0.68 -6.20
N MET A 108 -2.30 -0.28 -5.32
CA MET A 108 -2.40 1.06 -4.76
C MET A 108 -2.53 0.98 -3.24
N PRO A 109 -2.33 2.08 -2.50
CA PRO A 109 -2.56 2.13 -1.04
C PRO A 109 -3.83 1.44 -0.55
N THR A 110 -4.96 1.70 -1.21
CA THR A 110 -6.27 1.17 -0.83
C THR A 110 -6.41 -0.33 -1.08
N SER A 111 -5.47 -0.98 -1.78
CA SER A 111 -5.42 -2.45 -1.85
C SER A 111 -5.20 -3.09 -0.49
N TRP A 112 -4.73 -2.34 0.52
CA TRP A 112 -4.56 -2.79 1.89
C TRP A 112 -5.75 -2.47 2.81
N GLN A 113 -6.88 -1.98 2.28
CA GLN A 113 -7.99 -1.49 3.11
C GLN A 113 -8.48 -2.53 4.13
N SER A 114 -8.62 -3.80 3.73
CA SER A 114 -9.04 -4.88 4.63
C SER A 114 -8.06 -5.15 5.77
N GLN A 115 -6.76 -4.98 5.53
CA GLN A 115 -5.72 -5.10 6.56
C GLN A 115 -5.70 -3.85 7.45
N VAL A 116 -5.95 -2.68 6.87
CA VAL A 116 -6.04 -1.42 7.61
C VAL A 116 -7.17 -1.49 8.64
N GLU A 117 -8.34 -1.95 8.22
CA GLU A 117 -9.50 -2.11 9.10
C GLU A 117 -9.25 -3.13 10.21
N ALA A 118 -8.62 -4.26 9.90
CA ALA A 118 -8.38 -5.33 10.87
C ALA A 118 -7.30 -5.00 11.92
N LEU A 119 -6.40 -4.05 11.64
CA LEU A 119 -5.25 -3.72 12.51
C LEU A 119 -5.41 -2.38 13.25
N ALA A 120 -6.41 -1.57 12.92
CA ALA A 120 -6.53 -0.18 13.39
C ALA A 120 -6.69 -0.04 14.92
N ASP A 121 -7.25 -1.05 15.57
CA ASP A 121 -7.48 -1.02 17.03
C ASP A 121 -6.18 -1.13 17.82
N ASP A 122 -5.14 -1.76 17.28
CA ASP A 122 -3.89 -2.04 18.00
C ASP A 122 -2.70 -1.21 17.49
N PHE A 123 -2.76 -0.72 16.25
CA PHE A 123 -1.61 -0.11 15.57
C PHE A 123 -1.93 1.27 14.97
N GLN A 124 -0.90 2.11 14.83
CA GLN A 124 -0.91 3.19 13.83
C GLN A 124 -0.60 2.58 12.46
N LEU A 125 -1.34 2.96 11.42
CA LEU A 125 -1.18 2.36 10.10
C LEU A 125 -0.80 3.38 9.05
N ALA A 126 0.15 3.02 8.20
CA ALA A 126 0.54 3.79 7.01
C ALA A 126 0.55 2.88 5.78
N ALA A 127 -0.23 3.23 4.77
CA ALA A 127 -0.20 2.60 3.45
C ALA A 127 0.09 3.69 2.40
N PRO A 128 1.36 4.11 2.23
CA PRO A 128 1.69 5.20 1.30
C PRO A 128 1.74 4.71 -0.15
N TRP A 129 1.64 5.66 -1.08
CA TRP A 129 2.09 5.41 -2.45
C TRP A 129 3.61 5.23 -2.46
N ILE A 130 4.08 4.20 -3.15
CA ILE A 130 5.50 4.05 -3.43
C ILE A 130 5.95 5.15 -4.41
N ARG A 131 7.09 5.79 -4.13
CA ARG A 131 7.69 6.82 -5.00
C ARG A 131 7.76 6.32 -6.45
N GLY A 132 7.31 7.16 -7.39
CA GLY A 132 7.31 6.84 -8.82
C GLY A 132 6.18 5.92 -9.29
N LEU A 133 5.37 5.36 -8.38
CA LEU A 133 4.23 4.48 -8.73
C LEU A 133 2.86 5.15 -8.58
N ARG A 134 2.80 6.34 -7.99
CA ARG A 134 1.56 7.14 -7.93
C ARG A 134 1.13 7.56 -9.35
N PRO A 135 -0.17 7.47 -9.71
CA PRO A 135 -0.68 8.04 -10.95
C PRO A 135 -0.29 9.51 -11.09
N GLY A 136 0.28 9.88 -12.25
CA GLY A 136 0.77 11.24 -12.51
C GLY A 136 2.06 11.62 -11.78
N ALA A 137 2.78 10.68 -11.17
CA ALA A 137 4.13 10.91 -10.67
C ALA A 137 5.04 11.40 -11.81
N LYS A 138 5.87 12.40 -11.51
CA LYS A 138 6.85 12.96 -12.45
C LYS A 138 8.22 12.28 -12.35
N ASP A 139 8.50 11.71 -11.19
CA ASP A 139 9.74 10.98 -10.92
C ASP A 139 9.58 9.53 -11.38
N ASP A 140 10.63 8.98 -12.00
CA ASP A 140 10.72 7.56 -12.27
C ASP A 140 10.90 6.75 -10.97
N PHE A 141 10.48 5.49 -10.99
CA PHE A 141 10.74 4.56 -9.89
C PHE A 141 12.24 4.30 -9.74
N ASP A 142 12.73 4.38 -8.51
CA ASP A 142 14.04 3.90 -8.09
C ASP A 142 13.89 3.21 -6.72
N MET A 143 14.46 2.02 -6.62
CA MET A 143 14.28 1.16 -5.44
C MET A 143 14.89 1.77 -4.17
N ALA A 144 16.09 2.34 -4.27
CA ALA A 144 16.77 2.93 -3.11
C ALA A 144 16.01 4.15 -2.61
N ARG A 145 15.59 5.04 -3.52
CA ARG A 145 14.77 6.21 -3.14
C ARG A 145 13.41 5.83 -2.59
N ALA A 146 12.77 4.79 -3.14
CA ALA A 146 11.52 4.28 -2.59
C ALA A 146 11.69 3.77 -1.15
N ALA A 147 12.77 3.03 -0.86
CA ALA A 147 13.08 2.60 0.50
C ALA A 147 13.37 3.80 1.43
N SER A 148 14.20 4.76 0.99
CA SER A 148 14.54 5.94 1.79
C SER A 148 13.31 6.78 2.16
N ASP A 149 12.35 6.98 1.24
CA ASP A 149 11.13 7.73 1.54
C ASP A 149 10.29 7.02 2.65
N LEU A 150 10.25 5.69 2.65
CA LEU A 150 9.48 4.91 3.63
C LEU A 150 10.16 4.86 5.01
N MET A 151 11.50 4.91 5.07
CA MET A 151 12.26 5.02 6.32
C MET A 151 11.96 6.30 7.11
N MET A 152 11.38 7.32 6.47
CA MET A 152 11.02 8.58 7.13
C MET A 152 9.68 8.51 7.87
N LEU A 153 8.85 7.47 7.65
CA LEU A 153 7.52 7.38 8.22
C LEU A 153 7.49 7.33 9.76
N PRO A 154 8.40 6.62 10.45
CA PRO A 154 8.46 6.63 11.92
C PRO A 154 8.51 8.05 12.50
N ILE A 155 9.28 8.94 11.88
CA ILE A 155 9.42 10.34 12.31
C ILE A 155 8.07 11.07 12.24
N SER A 156 7.33 10.95 11.13
CA SER A 156 6.02 11.59 10.99
C SER A 156 4.94 11.00 11.90
N HIS A 157 5.14 9.78 12.39
CA HIS A 157 4.25 9.09 13.31
C HIS A 157 4.68 9.21 14.78
N GLY A 158 5.78 9.90 15.06
CA GLY A 158 6.29 10.10 16.42
C GLY A 158 6.78 8.83 17.10
N VAL A 159 7.26 7.84 16.31
CA VAL A 159 7.79 6.56 16.80
C VAL A 159 9.24 6.36 16.34
N GLY A 160 10.01 5.55 17.09
CA GLY A 160 11.42 5.28 16.78
C GLY A 160 11.65 4.15 15.77
N SER A 161 10.69 3.25 15.63
CA SER A 161 10.75 2.03 14.81
C SER A 161 9.38 1.72 14.22
N MET A 162 9.31 0.72 13.32
CA MET A 162 8.08 0.28 12.68
C MET A 162 8.06 -1.23 12.43
N HIS A 163 6.86 -1.78 12.33
CA HIS A 163 6.61 -3.05 11.66
C HIS A 163 6.43 -2.80 10.17
N VAL A 164 6.99 -3.66 9.33
CA VAL A 164 6.92 -3.52 7.87
C VAL A 164 6.29 -4.75 7.26
N VAL A 165 5.21 -4.56 6.51
CA VAL A 165 4.50 -5.62 5.78
C VAL A 165 4.59 -5.30 4.29
N GLY A 166 5.29 -6.13 3.52
CA GLY A 166 5.53 -5.90 2.10
C GLY A 166 5.00 -7.02 1.22
N LEU A 167 4.28 -6.66 0.15
CA LEU A 167 3.81 -7.61 -0.85
C LEU A 167 4.63 -7.52 -2.14
N SER A 168 5.21 -8.64 -2.57
CA SER A 168 5.99 -8.77 -3.82
C SER A 168 7.07 -7.66 -3.93
N LEU A 169 6.90 -6.68 -4.83
CA LEU A 169 7.76 -5.50 -4.90
C LEU A 169 7.91 -4.80 -3.54
N GLY A 170 6.80 -4.62 -2.81
CA GLY A 170 6.81 -4.03 -1.49
C GLY A 170 7.60 -4.86 -0.48
N GLY A 171 7.67 -6.17 -0.64
CA GLY A 171 8.52 -7.04 0.17
C GLY A 171 10.00 -6.90 -0.17
N THR A 172 10.36 -6.72 -1.44
CA THR A 172 11.74 -6.38 -1.83
C THR A 172 12.18 -5.03 -1.24
N ILE A 173 11.29 -4.03 -1.24
CA ILE A 173 11.54 -2.74 -0.58
C ILE A 173 11.68 -2.93 0.95
N ALA A 174 10.82 -3.73 1.57
CA ALA A 174 10.89 -4.03 3.00
C ALA A 174 12.20 -4.71 3.41
N LEU A 175 12.67 -5.69 2.62
CA LEU A 175 13.98 -6.31 2.79
C LEU A 175 15.11 -5.27 2.75
N ARG A 176 15.07 -4.37 1.77
CA ARG A 176 16.05 -3.28 1.66
C ARG A 176 16.05 -2.40 2.90
N ILE A 177 14.87 -2.01 3.41
CA ILE A 177 14.76 -1.19 4.61
C ILE A 177 15.42 -1.89 5.80
N ALA A 178 15.08 -3.16 6.04
CA ALA A 178 15.62 -3.94 7.15
C ALA A 178 17.14 -4.19 7.03
N LEU A 179 17.71 -4.21 5.81
CA LEU A 179 19.16 -4.35 5.58
C LEU A 179 19.94 -3.04 5.71
N GLU A 180 19.29 -1.90 5.46
CA GLU A 180 19.92 -0.58 5.48
C GLU A 180 19.79 0.10 6.84
N GLN A 181 18.69 -0.14 7.56
CA GLN A 181 18.41 0.41 8.89
C GLN A 181 17.81 -0.68 9.80
N PRO A 182 18.63 -1.64 10.30
CA PRO A 182 18.13 -2.77 11.09
C PRO A 182 17.33 -2.34 12.33
N ASP A 183 17.79 -1.31 13.04
CA ASP A 183 17.15 -0.79 14.26
C ASP A 183 15.79 -0.11 14.00
N LEU A 184 15.45 0.16 12.74
CA LEU A 184 14.20 0.80 12.36
C LEU A 184 13.04 -0.20 12.21
N VAL A 185 13.35 -1.51 12.10
CA VAL A 185 12.37 -2.55 11.77
C VAL A 185 12.25 -3.57 12.89
N ASP A 186 11.14 -3.53 13.64
CA ASP A 186 10.91 -4.47 14.75
C ASP A 186 10.41 -5.84 14.26
N ARG A 187 9.47 -5.82 13.31
CA ARG A 187 8.80 -7.01 12.74
C ARG A 187 8.74 -6.85 11.23
N LEU A 188 9.11 -7.89 10.50
CA LEU A 188 9.13 -7.91 9.04
C LEU A 188 8.19 -9.01 8.51
N VAL A 189 7.22 -8.64 7.67
CA VAL A 189 6.33 -9.59 7.00
C VAL A 189 6.51 -9.52 5.49
N LEU A 190 6.85 -10.66 4.89
CA LEU A 190 7.13 -10.79 3.46
C LEU A 190 6.04 -11.62 2.79
N VAL A 191 5.14 -10.96 2.06
CA VAL A 191 4.00 -11.62 1.39
C VAL A 191 4.33 -11.82 -0.08
N ASN A 192 4.36 -13.06 -0.55
CA ASN A 192 4.64 -13.40 -1.96
C ASN A 192 5.89 -12.71 -2.53
N THR A 193 6.95 -12.65 -1.72
CA THR A 193 8.17 -11.91 -2.02
C THR A 193 9.24 -12.83 -2.60
N HIS A 194 9.94 -12.33 -3.62
CA HIS A 194 11.10 -13.01 -4.21
C HIS A 194 12.38 -12.26 -3.80
N PRO A 195 13.33 -12.90 -3.08
CA PRO A 195 14.58 -12.25 -2.70
C PRO A 195 15.53 -12.00 -3.87
N GLU A 196 15.46 -12.88 -4.88
CA GLU A 196 16.26 -12.85 -6.10
C GLU A 196 15.36 -13.27 -7.28
N PRO A 197 14.53 -12.36 -7.78
CA PRO A 197 13.85 -12.62 -9.04
C PRO A 197 14.92 -12.79 -10.14
N SER A 198 14.75 -13.77 -11.03
CA SER A 198 15.73 -14.04 -12.09
C SER A 198 15.98 -12.77 -12.91
N SER A 199 17.16 -12.18 -12.77
CA SER A 199 17.52 -10.92 -13.42
C SER A 199 17.43 -11.01 -14.94
N MET A 200 17.73 -12.19 -15.51
CA MET A 200 17.53 -12.46 -16.93
C MET A 200 16.05 -12.47 -17.31
N GLN A 201 15.18 -13.17 -16.56
CA GLN A 201 13.73 -13.17 -16.83
C GLN A 201 13.14 -11.77 -16.71
N LEU A 202 13.51 -11.00 -15.67
CA LEU A 202 13.05 -9.62 -15.51
C LEU A 202 13.51 -8.72 -16.66
N LYS A 203 14.76 -8.85 -17.13
CA LYS A 203 15.26 -8.11 -18.30
C LYS A 203 14.51 -8.49 -19.58
N VAL A 204 14.21 -9.77 -19.77
CA VAL A 204 13.39 -10.26 -20.89
C VAL A 204 11.97 -9.72 -20.80
N GLN A 205 11.34 -9.74 -19.62
CA GLN A 205 10.01 -9.15 -19.39
C GLN A 205 10.02 -7.64 -19.66
N ALA A 206 11.04 -6.92 -19.19
CA ALA A 206 11.19 -5.49 -19.47
C ALA A 206 11.34 -5.20 -20.97
N ALA A 207 12.08 -6.05 -21.70
CA ALA A 207 12.22 -5.94 -23.16
C ALA A 207 10.90 -6.28 -23.89
N ALA A 208 10.16 -7.30 -23.44
CA ALA A 208 8.84 -7.63 -23.98
C ALA A 208 7.85 -6.48 -23.75
N LEU A 209 7.84 -5.91 -22.55
CA LEU A 209 7.01 -4.77 -22.20
C LEU A 209 7.32 -3.53 -23.07
N LYS A 210 8.59 -3.33 -23.46
CA LYS A 210 8.98 -2.27 -24.42
C LYS A 210 8.31 -2.41 -25.77
N MET A 211 8.01 -3.62 -26.23
CA MET A 211 7.33 -3.85 -27.51
C MET A 211 5.82 -3.62 -27.46
N MET A 212 5.21 -3.61 -26.26
CA MET A 212 3.76 -3.46 -26.10
C MET A 212 3.30 -1.99 -26.24
N SER A 213 2.08 -1.78 -26.72
CA SER A 213 1.49 -0.44 -26.84
C SER A 213 1.20 0.18 -25.48
N ARG A 214 1.63 1.44 -25.28
CA ARG A 214 1.31 2.26 -24.10
C ARG A 214 -0.20 2.34 -23.86
N ARG A 215 -0.98 2.56 -24.93
CA ARG A 215 -2.43 2.70 -24.87
C ARG A 215 -3.12 1.42 -24.40
N ARG A 216 -2.63 0.26 -24.86
CA ARG A 216 -3.21 -1.04 -24.48
C ARG A 216 -2.94 -1.36 -23.02
N LEU A 217 -1.74 -1.08 -22.53
CA LEU A 217 -1.37 -1.25 -21.13
C LEU A 217 -2.13 -0.28 -20.22
N ALA A 218 -2.24 0.99 -20.64
CA ALA A 218 -3.00 1.99 -19.89
C ALA A 218 -4.49 1.63 -19.75
N ALA A 219 -5.09 1.02 -20.79
CA ALA A 219 -6.46 0.49 -20.70
C ALA A 219 -6.63 -0.66 -19.69
N GLN A 220 -5.53 -1.28 -19.26
CA GLN A 220 -5.48 -2.29 -18.21
C GLN A 220 -4.98 -1.70 -16.88
N GLY A 221 -4.88 -0.37 -16.77
CA GLY A 221 -4.36 0.32 -15.57
C GLY A 221 -2.84 0.25 -15.41
N ILE A 222 -2.10 -0.28 -16.39
CA ILE A 222 -0.65 -0.48 -16.29
C ILE A 222 0.07 0.74 -16.89
N ASN A 223 0.85 1.42 -16.05
CA ASN A 223 1.80 2.42 -16.52
C ASN A 223 3.08 1.72 -17.02
N LYS A 224 3.27 1.72 -18.35
CA LYS A 224 4.40 1.06 -19.02
C LYS A 224 5.76 1.56 -18.53
N ASP A 225 5.92 2.86 -18.31
CA ASP A 225 7.23 3.43 -17.92
C ASP A 225 7.57 3.05 -16.48
N ALA A 226 6.59 3.19 -15.58
CA ALA A 226 6.74 2.78 -14.20
C ALA A 226 7.07 1.28 -14.08
N ALA A 227 6.32 0.43 -14.80
CA ALA A 227 6.57 -1.02 -14.81
C ALA A 227 7.97 -1.37 -15.37
N GLN A 228 8.42 -0.67 -16.42
CA GLN A 228 9.80 -0.85 -16.91
C GLN A 228 10.86 -0.42 -15.90
N ALA A 229 10.63 0.69 -15.19
CA ALA A 229 11.54 1.17 -14.15
C ALA A 229 11.61 0.18 -12.99
N VAL A 230 10.46 -0.32 -12.52
CA VAL A 230 10.37 -1.39 -11.50
C VAL A 230 11.17 -2.62 -11.92
N LEU A 231 10.90 -3.19 -13.09
CA LEU A 231 11.59 -4.40 -13.56
C LEU A 231 13.10 -4.20 -13.66
N LYS A 232 13.56 -3.03 -14.13
CA LYS A 232 14.99 -2.70 -14.21
C LYS A 232 15.62 -2.58 -12.83
N SER A 233 14.99 -1.85 -11.91
CA SER A 233 15.50 -1.66 -10.55
C SER A 233 15.51 -2.97 -9.78
N MET A 234 14.46 -3.80 -9.89
CA MET A 234 14.44 -5.15 -9.30
C MET A 234 15.54 -6.05 -9.88
N ALA A 235 15.80 -5.99 -11.19
CA ALA A 235 16.85 -6.79 -11.82
C ALA A 235 18.27 -6.34 -11.44
N ALA A 236 18.44 -5.12 -10.92
CA ALA A 236 19.71 -4.56 -10.45
C ALA A 236 19.90 -4.71 -8.93
N ASP A 237 18.83 -4.99 -8.19
CA ASP A 237 18.88 -5.15 -6.75
C ASP A 237 19.58 -6.47 -6.35
N ARG A 238 20.25 -6.45 -5.20
CA ARG A 238 21.04 -7.53 -4.61
C ARG A 238 20.69 -7.81 -3.15
N VAL A 239 19.49 -7.42 -2.69
CA VAL A 239 19.02 -7.72 -1.31
C VAL A 239 19.10 -9.21 -0.97
N GLY A 240 18.92 -10.11 -1.95
CA GLY A 240 19.01 -11.55 -1.73
C GLY A 240 20.40 -12.07 -1.30
N ASP A 241 21.47 -11.35 -1.64
CA ASP A 241 22.84 -11.72 -1.25
C ASP A 241 23.09 -11.49 0.25
N ARG A 242 22.25 -10.68 0.91
CA ARG A 242 22.46 -10.18 2.28
C ARG A 242 21.40 -10.64 3.27
N LEU A 243 20.52 -11.58 2.90
CA LEU A 243 19.39 -12.01 3.75
C LEU A 243 19.81 -12.46 5.16
N GLY A 244 21.01 -13.02 5.31
CA GLY A 244 21.56 -13.45 6.60
C GLY A 244 21.89 -12.30 7.57
N GLU A 245 21.86 -11.05 7.09
CA GLU A 245 22.10 -9.84 7.90
C GLU A 245 20.81 -9.26 8.51
N ILE A 246 19.64 -9.76 8.11
CA ILE A 246 18.34 -9.30 8.65
C ILE A 246 18.25 -9.67 10.13
N GLN A 247 17.95 -8.67 10.97
CA GLN A 247 17.83 -8.81 12.42
C GLN A 247 16.37 -8.84 12.90
N ALA A 248 15.44 -8.30 12.11
CA ALA A 248 14.04 -8.23 12.47
C ALA A 248 13.40 -9.61 12.56
N ASP A 249 12.51 -9.80 13.55
CA ASP A 249 11.64 -10.97 13.61
C ASP A 249 10.84 -11.04 12.31
N THR A 250 10.98 -12.14 11.58
CA THR A 250 10.47 -12.24 10.20
C THR A 250 9.43 -13.33 10.03
N LEU A 251 8.31 -12.99 9.41
CA LEU A 251 7.30 -13.91 8.90
C LEU A 251 7.28 -13.87 7.36
N VAL A 252 7.38 -15.04 6.74
CA VAL A 252 7.29 -15.21 5.29
C VAL A 252 5.97 -15.88 4.95
N ILE A 253 5.16 -15.26 4.09
CA ILE A 253 3.86 -15.79 3.67
C ILE A 253 3.89 -16.03 2.16
N ALA A 254 3.59 -17.25 1.73
CA ALA A 254 3.44 -17.58 0.32
C ALA A 254 2.07 -18.19 0.00
N SER A 255 1.59 -17.92 -1.21
CA SER A 255 0.38 -18.53 -1.73
C SER A 255 0.55 -20.04 -1.90
N ALA A 256 -0.34 -20.81 -1.29
CA ALA A 256 -0.38 -22.26 -1.43
C ALA A 256 -0.71 -22.65 -2.89
N GLY A 257 0.02 -23.62 -3.43
CA GLY A 257 -0.20 -24.16 -4.78
C GLY A 257 0.61 -23.49 -5.89
N ASP A 258 1.33 -22.40 -5.61
CA ASP A 258 2.31 -21.81 -6.53
C ASP A 258 3.72 -22.24 -6.13
N ARG A 259 4.28 -23.22 -6.84
CA ARG A 259 5.61 -23.77 -6.53
C ARG A 259 6.70 -22.71 -6.58
N ASN A 260 6.64 -21.75 -7.50
CA ASN A 260 7.66 -20.72 -7.62
C ASN A 260 7.65 -19.79 -6.39
N ARG A 261 6.46 -19.47 -5.87
CA ARG A 261 6.33 -18.67 -4.63
C ARG A 261 6.71 -19.48 -3.40
N SER A 262 6.29 -20.74 -3.29
CA SER A 262 6.69 -21.62 -2.18
C SER A 262 8.21 -21.80 -2.12
N ASP A 263 8.88 -21.99 -3.26
CA ASP A 263 10.33 -22.15 -3.33
C ASP A 263 11.06 -20.85 -2.92
N ALA A 264 10.56 -19.68 -3.37
CA ALA A 264 11.09 -18.39 -2.97
C ALA A 264 10.89 -18.09 -1.48
N ALA A 265 9.73 -18.41 -0.93
CA ALA A 265 9.44 -18.26 0.49
C ALA A 265 10.28 -19.21 1.35
N THR A 266 10.47 -20.46 0.91
CA THR A 266 11.39 -21.40 1.56
C THR A 266 12.78 -20.81 1.64
N ARG A 267 13.29 -20.25 0.53
CA ARG A 267 14.61 -19.62 0.51
C ARG A 267 14.71 -18.44 1.50
N LEU A 268 13.70 -17.57 1.56
CA LEU A 268 13.66 -16.48 2.53
C LEU A 268 13.74 -17.02 3.95
N ALA A 269 12.85 -17.95 4.30
CA ALA A 269 12.73 -18.50 5.65
C ALA A 269 13.96 -19.31 6.09
N THR A 270 14.66 -19.98 5.17
CA THR A 270 15.89 -20.72 5.51
C THR A 270 17.12 -19.84 5.62
N THR A 271 17.11 -18.64 5.02
CA THR A 271 18.30 -17.77 4.97
C THR A 271 18.24 -16.64 6.00
N ILE A 272 17.05 -16.11 6.30
CA ILE A 272 16.86 -15.08 7.31
C ILE A 272 16.89 -15.74 8.71
N PRO A 273 17.76 -15.28 9.63
CA PRO A 273 17.83 -15.83 10.98
C PRO A 273 16.48 -15.74 11.70
N GLY A 274 16.01 -16.87 12.26
CA GLY A 274 14.77 -16.91 13.05
C GLY A 274 13.47 -16.72 12.26
N ALA A 275 13.52 -16.64 10.93
CA ALA A 275 12.32 -16.46 10.14
C ALA A 275 11.37 -17.67 10.21
N THR A 276 10.08 -17.38 10.28
CA THR A 276 9.00 -18.37 10.18
C THR A 276 8.31 -18.28 8.83
N MET A 277 7.65 -19.36 8.42
CA MET A 277 6.97 -19.42 7.12
C MET A 277 5.57 -19.99 7.26
N GLU A 278 4.62 -19.37 6.55
CA GLU A 278 3.23 -19.80 6.46
C GLU A 278 2.79 -19.90 4.99
N LEU A 279 1.96 -20.90 4.70
CA LEU A 279 1.33 -21.06 3.40
C LEU A 279 -0.15 -20.72 3.50
N LEU A 280 -0.59 -19.80 2.66
CA LEU A 280 -1.96 -19.30 2.66
C LEU A 280 -2.63 -19.59 1.32
N ALA A 281 -3.85 -20.13 1.33
CA ALA A 281 -4.61 -20.29 0.09
C ALA A 281 -4.91 -18.92 -0.53
N GLY A 282 -4.71 -18.78 -1.84
CA GLY A 282 -5.00 -17.55 -2.58
C GLY A 282 -4.10 -17.33 -3.78
N GLY A 283 -4.31 -16.23 -4.49
CA GLY A 283 -3.55 -15.87 -5.68
C GLY A 283 -2.33 -14.99 -5.37
N GLN A 284 -1.90 -14.21 -6.36
CA GLN A 284 -0.74 -13.33 -6.24
C GLN A 284 -0.94 -12.21 -5.22
N LEU A 285 -2.17 -11.74 -5.05
CA LEU A 285 -2.51 -10.55 -4.30
C LEU A 285 -3.24 -10.99 -3.02
N LEU A 286 -2.54 -11.72 -2.14
CA LEU A 286 -3.14 -12.33 -0.94
C LEU A 286 -3.92 -11.34 -0.06
N ASN A 287 -3.51 -10.08 -0.03
CA ASN A 287 -4.21 -9.01 0.66
C ASN A 287 -5.64 -8.75 0.14
N SER A 288 -5.91 -9.10 -1.12
CA SER A 288 -7.25 -9.01 -1.74
C SER A 288 -7.87 -10.38 -2.01
N ASP A 289 -7.07 -11.39 -2.31
CA ASP A 289 -7.53 -12.75 -2.66
C ASP A 289 -7.97 -13.54 -1.42
N ASN A 290 -7.31 -13.32 -0.27
CA ASN A 290 -7.64 -13.95 1.01
C ASN A 290 -7.33 -12.99 2.18
N PRO A 291 -8.10 -11.88 2.31
CA PRO A 291 -7.84 -10.84 3.30
C PRO A 291 -7.95 -11.39 4.73
N ASP A 292 -8.96 -12.20 5.02
CA ASP A 292 -9.21 -12.70 6.38
C ASP A 292 -8.07 -13.59 6.86
N GLY A 293 -7.63 -14.55 6.03
CA GLY A 293 -6.52 -15.43 6.37
C GLY A 293 -5.19 -14.68 6.49
N LEU A 294 -4.98 -13.62 5.70
CA LEU A 294 -3.81 -12.76 5.86
C LEU A 294 -3.90 -11.96 7.16
N ASN A 295 -5.05 -11.38 7.47
CA ASN A 295 -5.29 -10.60 8.68
C ASN A 295 -5.01 -11.42 9.95
N ASP A 296 -5.48 -12.67 10.00
CA ASP A 296 -5.24 -13.58 11.12
C ASP A 296 -3.76 -13.82 11.37
N LEU A 297 -2.97 -14.00 10.30
CA LEU A 297 -1.52 -14.17 10.40
C LEU A 297 -0.83 -12.88 10.85
N LEU A 298 -1.24 -11.72 10.30
CA LEU A 298 -0.69 -10.42 10.68
C LEU A 298 -0.97 -10.10 12.16
N VAL A 299 -2.20 -10.28 12.62
CA VAL A 299 -2.58 -10.03 14.03
C VAL A 299 -1.78 -10.90 14.97
N ARG A 300 -1.63 -12.20 14.65
CA ARG A 300 -0.87 -13.14 15.47
C ARG A 300 0.61 -12.80 15.54
N PHE A 301 1.18 -12.35 14.43
CA PHE A 301 2.62 -12.12 14.32
C PHE A 301 3.06 -10.73 14.78
N LEU A 302 2.25 -9.70 14.55
CA LEU A 302 2.61 -8.32 14.88
C LEU A 302 2.34 -7.97 16.35
N LYS A 303 1.46 -8.72 17.02
CA LYS A 303 1.23 -8.54 18.46
C LYS A 303 2.39 -9.16 19.27
N PRO A 304 2.81 -8.48 20.36
CA PRO A 304 3.83 -9.01 21.28
C PRO A 304 3.47 -10.35 21.89
#